data_AF-A0A078R5D6-F1
#
_entry.id   AF-A0A078R5D6-F1
#
_cell.length_a   1.000
_cell.length_b   1.000
_cell.length_c   1.000
_cell.angle_alpha   90.00
_cell.angle_beta   90.00
_cell.angle_gamma   90.00
#
_symmetry.space_group_name_H-M   'P 1'
#
loop_
_entity.id
_entity.type
_entity.pdbx_description
1 polymer ?
#
loop_
_entity_poly.entity_id
_entity_poly.type
_entity_poly.pdbx_seq_one_letter_code
_entity_poly.pdbx_strand_id
1 'polypeptide(L)'
;MVLGQEYKNWEKYDIEGFYIIAKSKAEAKISKNVLREGADYYILTEMDDQVFPSGVSKKITPKLYKLKDTEIYIFFSFPPFLFDADNGMIEIKDNKGTFFKKPTQ
;
A
#
# COMPACT_ATOMS: atom_id res chain seq x y z
N MET A 1 -10.97 -13.34 26.10
CA MET A 1 -9.67 -12.96 25.51
C MET A 1 -9.92 -12.77 24.02
N VAL A 2 -10.01 -11.53 23.52
CA VAL A 2 -10.17 -11.27 22.07
C VAL A 2 -8.78 -11.47 21.45
N LEU A 3 -8.52 -12.68 20.98
CA LEU A 3 -7.39 -12.97 20.11
C LEU A 3 -7.65 -12.28 18.77
N GLY A 4 -6.76 -11.38 18.34
CA GLY A 4 -6.73 -10.93 16.95
C GLY A 4 -6.90 -9.43 16.67
N GLN A 5 -6.70 -8.52 17.64
CA GLN A 5 -6.64 -7.07 17.34
C GLN A 5 -5.45 -6.33 18.00
N GLU A 6 -4.46 -7.05 18.54
CA GLU A 6 -3.28 -6.41 19.17
C GLU A 6 -2.50 -5.51 18.20
N TYR A 7 -2.55 -5.83 16.90
CA TYR A 7 -1.96 -5.01 15.84
C TYR A 7 -2.53 -3.60 15.77
N LYS A 8 -3.75 -3.35 16.29
CA LYS A 8 -4.37 -2.02 16.30
C LYS A 8 -3.67 -1.04 17.23
N ASN A 9 -2.76 -1.51 18.09
CA ASN A 9 -1.91 -0.67 18.94
C ASN A 9 -0.54 -0.39 18.31
N TRP A 10 -0.23 -1.00 17.17
CA TRP A 10 1.03 -0.75 16.46
C TRP A 10 1.02 0.62 15.78
N GLU A 11 2.19 1.04 15.30
CA GLU A 11 2.34 2.27 14.52
C GLU A 11 1.50 2.19 13.23
N LYS A 12 0.77 3.27 12.94
CA LYS A 12 -0.25 3.31 11.90
C LYS A 12 0.15 4.26 10.78
N TYR A 13 -0.07 3.82 9.56
CA TYR A 13 0.11 4.64 8.37
C TYR A 13 -1.13 4.53 7.48
N ASP A 14 -1.79 5.66 7.26
CA ASP A 14 -3.00 5.72 6.45
C ASP A 14 -2.67 5.53 4.96
N ILE A 15 -3.44 4.65 4.32
CA ILE A 15 -3.39 4.32 2.91
C ILE A 15 -4.51 5.06 2.20
N GLU A 16 -4.16 5.85 1.19
CA GLU A 16 -5.10 6.61 0.38
C GLU A 16 -5.61 5.80 -0.82
N GLY A 17 -4.82 4.83 -1.31
CA GLY A 17 -5.25 3.93 -2.36
C GLY A 17 -4.21 2.90 -2.76
N PHE A 18 -4.65 1.96 -3.60
CA PHE A 18 -3.86 0.86 -4.13
C PHE A 18 -3.68 1.01 -5.63
N TYR A 19 -2.50 0.65 -6.13
CA TYR A 19 -2.11 0.89 -7.50
C TYR A 19 -1.45 -0.34 -8.12
N ILE A 20 -1.51 -0.46 -9.44
CA ILE A 20 -0.72 -1.41 -10.23
C ILE A 20 0.04 -0.65 -11.32
N ILE A 21 1.14 -1.23 -11.81
CA ILE A 21 1.83 -0.68 -12.98
C ILE A 21 0.93 -0.86 -14.22
N ALA A 22 0.74 0.20 -14.98
CA ALA A 22 0.06 0.16 -16.26
C ALA A 22 0.86 -0.69 -17.25
N LYS A 23 0.18 -1.57 -17.98
CA LYS A 23 0.78 -2.40 -19.03
C LYS A 23 1.20 -1.57 -20.24
N SER A 24 0.59 -0.40 -20.42
CA SER A 24 0.92 0.52 -21.51
C SER A 24 0.59 1.98 -21.18
N LYS A 25 1.22 2.89 -21.92
CA LYS A 25 0.88 4.32 -21.88
C LYS A 25 -0.56 4.61 -22.34
N ALA A 26 -1.13 3.77 -23.20
CA ALA A 26 -2.50 3.92 -23.67
C ALA A 26 -3.51 3.64 -22.56
N GLU A 27 -3.29 2.56 -21.79
CA GLU A 27 -4.07 2.22 -20.60
C GLU A 27 -4.01 3.36 -19.57
N ALA A 28 -2.80 3.84 -19.25
CA ALA A 28 -2.62 4.95 -18.33
C ALA A 28 -3.37 6.23 -18.76
N LYS A 29 -3.51 6.50 -20.07
CA LYS A 29 -4.20 7.70 -20.55
C LYS A 29 -5.72 7.67 -20.36
N ILE A 30 -6.33 6.49 -20.29
CA ILE A 30 -7.78 6.34 -20.15
C ILE A 30 -8.21 6.09 -18.70
N SER A 31 -7.25 5.81 -17.80
CA SER A 31 -7.50 5.65 -16.37
C SER A 31 -7.75 7.00 -15.69
N LYS A 32 -8.66 7.01 -14.70
CA LYS A 32 -9.08 8.23 -14.00
C LYS A 32 -7.97 8.81 -13.11
N ASN A 33 -7.29 7.96 -12.35
CA ASN A 33 -6.26 8.35 -11.39
C ASN A 33 -4.96 7.63 -11.70
N VAL A 34 -3.95 8.40 -12.10
CA VAL A 34 -2.65 7.88 -12.53
C VAL A 34 -1.53 8.65 -11.87
N LEU A 35 -0.59 7.93 -11.28
CA LEU A 35 0.69 8.48 -10.83
C LEU A 35 1.75 8.19 -11.88
N ARG A 36 2.71 9.11 -12.04
CA ARG A 36 3.81 8.95 -12.99
C ARG A 36 5.14 9.12 -12.27
N GLU A 37 5.95 8.07 -12.28
CA GLU A 37 7.27 8.06 -11.65
C GLU A 37 8.29 7.59 -12.68
N GLY A 38 9.11 8.52 -13.17
CA GLY A 38 10.03 8.26 -14.28
C GLY A 38 9.30 7.79 -15.56
N ALA A 39 9.60 6.57 -15.98
CA ALA A 39 9.01 5.94 -17.16
C ALA A 39 7.72 5.16 -16.86
N ASP A 40 7.45 4.86 -15.59
CA ASP A 40 6.34 4.02 -15.18
C ASP A 40 5.08 4.85 -14.89
N TYR A 41 3.94 4.23 -15.16
CA TYR A 41 2.61 4.75 -14.84
C TYR A 41 1.94 3.80 -13.86
N TYR A 42 1.38 4.33 -12.79
CA TYR A 42 0.68 3.57 -11.77
C TYR A 42 -0.79 3.94 -11.82
N ILE A 43 -1.67 2.97 -12.06
CA ILE A 43 -3.12 3.18 -12.16
C ILE A 43 -3.80 2.73 -10.88
N LEU A 44 -4.74 3.54 -10.39
CA LEU A 44 -5.54 3.18 -9.23
C LEU A 44 -6.29 1.87 -9.53
N THR A 45 -6.22 0.93 -8.59
CA THR A 45 -6.93 -0.34 -8.64
C THR A 45 -7.85 -0.46 -7.43
N GLU A 46 -8.89 -1.28 -7.56
CA GLU A 46 -9.84 -1.55 -6.48
C GLU A 46 -9.40 -2.80 -5.72
N MET A 47 -9.41 -2.71 -4.41
CA MET A 47 -9.15 -3.82 -3.49
C MET A 47 -10.39 -4.10 -2.67
N ASP A 48 -10.71 -5.39 -2.49
CA ASP A 48 -11.80 -5.82 -1.61
C ASP A 48 -11.51 -5.46 -0.15
N ASP A 49 -12.57 -5.24 0.62
CA ASP A 49 -12.49 -5.06 2.08
C ASP A 49 -11.94 -6.33 2.73
N GLN A 50 -10.79 -6.24 3.38
CA GLN A 50 -10.11 -7.37 3.99
C GLN A 50 -9.06 -6.96 5.01
N VAL A 51 -8.64 -7.91 5.84
CA VAL A 51 -7.52 -7.77 6.77
C VAL A 51 -6.55 -8.91 6.57
N PHE A 52 -5.28 -8.61 6.33
CA PHE A 52 -4.26 -9.64 6.08
C PHE A 52 -2.86 -9.20 6.52
N PRO A 53 -1.98 -10.15 6.89
CA PRO A 53 -0.58 -9.85 7.16
C PRO A 53 0.18 -9.62 5.86
N SER A 54 0.95 -8.54 5.78
CA SER A 54 1.89 -8.28 4.68
C SER A 54 2.90 -7.20 5.07
N GLY A 55 3.83 -6.88 4.18
CA GLY A 55 4.84 -5.85 4.38
C GLY A 55 5.05 -5.01 3.14
N VAL A 56 5.89 -4.01 3.25
CA VAL A 56 6.43 -3.31 2.08
C VAL A 56 7.71 -4.02 1.62
N SER A 57 8.07 -3.86 0.35
CA SER A 57 9.27 -4.50 -0.23
C SER A 57 10.17 -3.56 -1.01
N LYS A 58 9.66 -2.41 -1.44
CA LYS A 58 10.42 -1.41 -2.19
C LYS A 58 9.76 -0.05 -2.10
N LYS A 59 10.53 0.96 -1.70
CA LYS A 59 10.16 2.37 -1.85
C LYS A 59 10.30 2.83 -3.30
N ILE A 60 9.21 3.35 -3.89
CA ILE A 60 9.22 3.97 -5.22
C ILE A 60 9.32 5.48 -5.09
N THR A 61 8.51 6.06 -4.20
CA THR A 61 8.51 7.49 -3.87
C THR A 61 8.38 7.66 -2.34
N PRO A 62 8.44 8.88 -1.79
CA PRO A 62 8.15 9.10 -0.38
C PRO A 62 6.81 8.52 0.10
N LYS A 63 5.81 8.38 -0.78
CA LYS A 63 4.46 7.89 -0.45
C LYS A 63 4.06 6.59 -1.14
N LEU A 64 4.78 6.14 -2.17
CA LEU A 64 4.43 4.95 -2.96
C LEU A 64 5.40 3.81 -2.68
N TYR A 65 4.88 2.68 -2.22
CA TYR A 65 5.66 1.49 -1.88
C TYR A 65 5.06 0.24 -2.53
N LYS A 66 5.92 -0.70 -2.96
CA LYS A 66 5.47 -2.03 -3.42
C LYS A 66 5.08 -2.89 -2.23
N LEU A 67 3.88 -3.46 -2.29
CA LEU A 67 3.43 -4.47 -1.33
C LEU A 67 4.19 -5.78 -1.58
N LYS A 68 4.74 -6.36 -0.53
CA LYS A 68 5.60 -7.54 -0.59
C LYS A 68 4.91 -8.73 -1.25
N ASP A 69 5.63 -9.41 -2.14
CA ASP A 69 5.20 -10.60 -2.89
C ASP A 69 3.92 -10.40 -3.74
N THR A 70 3.59 -9.16 -4.11
CA THR A 70 2.46 -8.83 -4.99
C THR A 70 2.87 -7.84 -6.07
N GLU A 71 2.03 -7.64 -7.09
CA GLU A 71 2.17 -6.54 -8.05
C GLU A 71 1.40 -5.27 -7.64
N ILE A 72 0.96 -5.21 -6.38
CA ILE A 72 0.20 -4.09 -5.83
C ILE A 72 1.16 -3.10 -5.19
N TYR A 73 0.81 -1.83 -5.31
CA TYR A 73 1.50 -0.70 -4.72
C TYR A 73 0.55 0.05 -3.79
N ILE A 74 1.06 0.50 -2.65
CA ILE A 74 0.32 1.25 -1.65
C ILE A 74 0.75 2.70 -1.73
N PHE A 75 -0.22 3.61 -1.84
CA PHE A 75 0.00 5.03 -1.75
C PHE A 75 -0.48 5.56 -0.39
N PHE A 76 0.44 6.10 0.40
CA PHE A 76 0.18 6.60 1.74
C PHE A 76 -0.26 8.07 1.76
N SER A 77 -1.19 8.41 2.67
CA SER A 77 -1.68 9.78 2.87
C SER A 77 -0.56 10.76 3.27
N PHE A 78 0.45 10.28 4.01
CA PHE A 78 1.67 11.01 4.37
C PHE A 78 2.89 10.11 4.18
N PRO A 79 4.09 10.67 3.92
CA PRO A 79 5.30 9.87 3.79
C PRO A 79 5.55 9.06 5.07
N PRO A 80 5.51 7.72 5.03
CA PRO A 80 5.66 6.91 6.22
C PRO A 80 7.16 6.65 6.51
N PHE A 81 7.49 6.35 7.76
CA PHE A 81 8.85 5.95 8.16
C PHE A 81 9.00 4.43 8.08
N LEU A 82 9.08 3.92 6.85
CA LEU A 82 9.18 2.49 6.54
C LEU A 82 10.50 2.12 5.87
N PHE A 83 11.00 0.94 6.21
CA PHE A 83 12.09 0.26 5.54
C PHE A 83 11.54 -0.85 4.64
N ASP A 84 12.28 -1.21 3.58
CA ASP A 84 11.87 -2.23 2.59
C ASP A 84 11.64 -3.63 3.18
N ALA A 85 12.00 -3.88 4.45
CA ALA A 85 11.76 -5.14 5.14
C ALA A 85 10.62 -5.07 6.17
N ASP A 86 9.97 -3.91 6.35
CA ASP A 86 8.93 -3.73 7.35
C ASP A 86 7.69 -4.58 6.99
N ASN A 87 7.24 -5.36 7.98
CA ASN A 87 6.04 -6.19 7.88
C ASN A 87 4.99 -5.67 8.87
N GLY A 88 3.75 -6.11 8.73
CA GLY A 88 2.64 -5.58 9.49
C GLY A 88 1.32 -6.27 9.18
N MET A 89 0.24 -5.62 9.61
CA MET A 89 -1.13 -5.94 9.21
C MET A 89 -1.65 -4.83 8.30
N ILE A 90 -2.41 -5.20 7.26
CA ILE A 90 -3.14 -4.26 6.42
C ILE A 90 -4.61 -4.47 6.67
N GLU A 91 -5.32 -3.38 6.92
CA GLU A 91 -6.78 -3.33 6.96
C GLU A 91 -7.26 -2.46 5.80
N ILE A 92 -8.03 -3.03 4.90
CA ILE A 92 -8.60 -2.37 3.72
C ILE A 92 -10.08 -2.14 3.95
N LYS A 93 -10.53 -0.93 3.69
CA LYS A 93 -11.94 -0.55 3.69
C LYS A 93 -12.20 0.56 2.67
N ASP A 94 -13.21 0.39 1.83
CA ASP A 94 -13.62 1.38 0.82
C ASP A 94 -12.43 1.80 -0.10
N ASN A 95 -11.61 0.83 -0.50
CA ASN A 95 -10.37 0.99 -1.28
C ASN A 95 -9.30 1.91 -0.65
N LYS A 96 -9.47 2.25 0.62
CA LYS A 96 -8.46 2.88 1.49
C LYS A 96 -8.01 1.87 2.52
N GLY A 97 -7.08 2.25 3.38
CA GLY A 97 -6.71 1.36 4.46
C GLY A 97 -5.77 1.96 5.49
N THR A 98 -5.28 1.08 6.36
CA THR A 98 -4.24 1.39 7.32
C THR A 98 -3.21 0.26 7.30
N PHE A 99 -1.94 0.63 7.18
CA PHE A 99 -0.83 -0.28 7.46
C PHE A 99 -0.44 -0.15 8.93
N PHE A 100 -0.51 -1.24 9.67
CA PHE A 100 -0.07 -1.37 11.05
C PHE A 100 1.31 -2.01 11.05
N LYS A 101 2.37 -1.22 11.22
CA LYS A 101 3.76 -1.70 11.19
C LYS A 101 4.05 -2.55 12.43
N LYS A 102 4.46 -3.81 12.21
CA LYS A 102 4.88 -4.68 13.29
C LYS A 102 6.12 -4.08 14.00
N PRO A 103 6.11 -3.97 15.33
CA PRO A 103 7.28 -3.52 16.07
C PRO A 103 8.48 -4.41 15.78
N THR A 104 9.62 -3.80 15.48
CA THR A 104 10.91 -4.48 15.46
C THR A 104 11.32 -4.72 16.91
N GLN A 105 11.64 -5.96 17.28
CA GLN A 105 12.19 -6.29 18.59
C GLN A 105 13.66 -5.89 18.67
#